data_AF-A0A927SQ88-F1
#
_entry.id   AF-A0A927SQ88-F1
#
_cell.length_a   1.000
_cell.length_b   1.000
_cell.length_c   1.000
_cell.angle_alpha   90.00
_cell.angle_beta   90.00
_cell.angle_gamma   90.00
#
_symmetry.space_group_name_H-M   'P 1'
#
loop_
_entity.id
_entity.type
_entity.pdbx_description
1 polymer ?
#
loop_
_entity_poly.entity_id
_entity_poly.type
_entity_poly.pdbx_seq_one_letter_code
_entity_poly.pdbx_strand_id
1 'polypeptide(L)'
;MFNRNDIRDNISPEELATMFLKDYFNNKEISYPINPFEMLKENGVNFFFRPFKKYEGIYLQEDDNGSAIVGININRPITRQRYTAAHELCHHIKDAGKNISCLISGKSEIEKFAEAFAAGLLMPLEELNKQVCKFEINGHVDFESVLKIANYFGVSFESCLYRIAYKLHKIEGDTSPMELKKRISKFKPKKMSQSMGLNDLRLYEQLFDTNSICLFFEPNEFSKRIFQTEYIFNDSRMEGINIGIDIVAQIITDIKLKNKNSEYFNCQSEEFIEVAGLCEVYSEVFDKDVPKDISVFDMLEFHRKLYAYAPYPEEAGKFRNTNNFVSDAKFETSDKNDIYNEFLALDEIVKDLVKNISNISKSEYIKQALNIHYKLTTIHPFNNGNGRISRAFLNLLLIKNNIPPVFFTYKNKSEYKEALKNVDVYNDSVKLYELTYKNIIEVMSTLTNMMI
;
A
#
# COMPACT_ATOMS: atom_id res chain seq x y z
N MET A 1 3.93 -11.05 -25.41
CA MET A 1 5.33 -10.60 -25.27
C MET A 1 5.66 -9.77 -26.50
N PHE A 2 6.10 -8.52 -26.31
CA PHE A 2 6.33 -7.57 -27.40
C PHE A 2 7.48 -8.03 -28.32
N ASN A 3 7.27 -8.03 -29.64
CA ASN A 3 8.30 -8.46 -30.59
C ASN A 3 9.38 -7.39 -30.77
N ARG A 4 10.56 -7.62 -30.18
CA ARG A 4 11.69 -6.68 -30.24
C ARG A 4 12.29 -6.53 -31.65
N ASN A 5 12.07 -7.49 -32.54
CA ASN A 5 12.66 -7.49 -33.89
C ASN A 5 12.05 -6.42 -34.81
N ASP A 6 10.92 -5.82 -34.42
CA ASP A 6 10.24 -4.76 -35.20
C ASP A 6 10.74 -3.35 -34.85
N ILE A 7 11.66 -3.22 -33.89
CA ILE A 7 12.25 -1.94 -33.48
C ILE A 7 13.27 -1.48 -34.53
N ARG A 8 12.99 -0.36 -35.18
CA ARG A 8 13.93 0.30 -36.12
C ARG A 8 15.00 1.08 -35.35
N ASP A 9 16.23 1.14 -35.86
CA ASP A 9 17.38 1.80 -35.21
C ASP A 9 17.14 3.29 -34.86
N ASN A 10 16.30 3.99 -35.63
CA ASN A 10 16.00 5.43 -35.45
C ASN A 10 14.60 5.73 -34.91
N ILE A 11 13.92 4.76 -34.28
CA ILE A 11 12.59 5.01 -33.71
C ILE A 11 12.65 6.06 -32.59
N SER A 12 11.72 7.01 -32.59
CA SER A 12 11.59 7.95 -31.48
C SER A 12 10.98 7.28 -30.24
N PRO A 13 11.23 7.78 -29.02
CA PRO A 13 10.67 7.17 -27.82
C PRO A 13 9.13 7.19 -27.79
N GLU A 14 8.49 8.24 -28.34
CA GLU A 14 7.03 8.31 -28.45
C GLU A 14 6.45 7.34 -29.50
N GLU A 15 7.15 7.12 -30.63
CA GLU A 15 6.75 6.11 -31.62
C GLU A 15 6.86 4.71 -31.03
N LEU A 16 7.94 4.42 -30.28
CA LEU A 16 8.11 3.13 -29.61
C LEU A 16 7.01 2.90 -28.56
N ALA A 17 6.68 3.91 -27.74
CA ALA A 17 5.60 3.83 -26.77
C ALA A 17 4.25 3.57 -27.46
N THR A 18 3.97 4.25 -28.57
CA THR A 18 2.73 4.06 -29.35
C THR A 18 2.67 2.67 -29.96
N MET A 19 3.78 2.18 -30.51
CA MET A 19 3.90 0.84 -31.07
C MET A 19 3.67 -0.23 -30.00
N PHE A 20 4.29 -0.06 -28.82
CA PHE A 20 4.09 -0.94 -27.68
C PHE A 20 2.64 -0.99 -27.22
N LEU A 21 1.97 0.17 -27.07
CA LEU A 21 0.57 0.20 -26.65
C LEU A 21 -0.36 -0.47 -27.66
N LYS A 22 -0.14 -0.26 -28.96
CA LYS A 22 -0.94 -0.88 -30.02
C LYS A 22 -0.82 -2.41 -29.99
N ASP A 23 0.40 -2.92 -29.84
CA ASP A 23 0.67 -4.35 -29.72
C ASP A 23 0.06 -4.91 -28.43
N TYR A 24 0.35 -4.30 -27.28
CA TYR A 24 -0.10 -4.74 -25.96
C TYR A 24 -1.63 -4.84 -25.85
N PHE A 25 -2.35 -3.83 -26.35
CA PHE A 25 -3.82 -3.83 -26.32
C PHE A 25 -4.45 -4.48 -27.56
N ASN A 26 -3.68 -5.09 -28.47
CA ASN A 26 -4.16 -5.71 -29.71
C ASN A 26 -5.08 -4.76 -30.53
N ASN A 27 -4.69 -3.48 -30.63
CA ASN A 27 -5.47 -2.40 -31.26
C ASN A 27 -6.88 -2.17 -30.67
N LYS A 28 -7.17 -2.67 -29.46
CA LYS A 28 -8.40 -2.35 -28.73
C LYS A 28 -8.29 -1.00 -28.02
N GLU A 29 -9.44 -0.48 -27.60
CA GLU A 29 -9.52 0.75 -26.81
C GLU A 29 -8.75 0.61 -25.48
N ILE A 30 -7.95 1.63 -25.17
CA ILE A 30 -7.10 1.65 -23.97
C ILE A 30 -7.90 2.23 -22.80
N SER A 31 -7.93 1.50 -21.69
CA SER A 31 -8.46 2.01 -20.43
C SER A 31 -7.37 2.73 -19.65
N TYR A 32 -7.68 3.93 -19.15
CA TYR A 32 -6.79 4.74 -18.33
C TYR A 32 -7.24 4.74 -16.85
N PRO A 33 -6.30 4.77 -15.89
CA PRO A 33 -4.85 4.86 -16.08
C PRO A 33 -4.24 3.53 -16.56
N ILE A 34 -3.19 3.57 -17.39
CA ILE A 34 -2.48 2.36 -17.88
C ILE A 34 -1.66 1.74 -16.75
N ASN A 35 -1.68 0.41 -16.57
CA ASN A 35 -0.95 -0.28 -15.51
C ASN A 35 0.47 -0.75 -15.94
N PRO A 36 1.55 0.00 -15.65
CA PRO A 36 2.90 -0.41 -16.03
C PRO A 36 3.42 -1.61 -15.22
N PHE A 37 2.86 -1.89 -14.05
CA PHE A 37 3.26 -3.05 -13.24
C PHE A 37 2.82 -4.36 -13.89
N GLU A 38 1.61 -4.40 -14.46
CA GLU A 38 1.15 -5.57 -15.23
C GLU A 38 1.98 -5.74 -16.50
N MET A 39 2.30 -4.62 -17.18
CA MET A 39 3.14 -4.66 -18.37
C MET A 39 4.54 -5.22 -18.09
N LEU A 40 5.16 -4.90 -16.95
CA LEU A 40 6.42 -5.54 -16.54
C LEU A 40 6.25 -7.05 -16.37
N LYS A 41 5.24 -7.47 -15.61
CA LYS A 41 4.96 -8.87 -15.33
C LYS A 41 4.69 -9.68 -16.60
N GLU A 42 3.84 -9.20 -17.49
CA GLU A 42 3.51 -9.88 -18.76
C GLU A 42 4.67 -9.91 -19.76
N ASN A 43 5.70 -9.09 -19.56
CA ASN A 43 6.96 -9.16 -20.30
C ASN A 43 8.05 -9.95 -19.54
N GLY A 44 7.69 -10.71 -18.50
CA GLY A 44 8.62 -11.58 -17.77
C GLY A 44 9.60 -10.83 -16.87
N VAL A 45 9.24 -9.60 -16.45
CA VAL A 45 10.06 -8.78 -15.54
C VAL A 45 9.46 -8.82 -14.14
N ASN A 46 10.21 -9.40 -13.21
CA ASN A 46 9.86 -9.34 -11.79
C ASN A 46 10.23 -7.95 -11.25
N PHE A 47 9.41 -7.37 -10.39
CA PHE A 47 9.71 -6.08 -9.79
C PHE A 47 9.56 -6.12 -8.27
N PHE A 48 10.42 -5.39 -7.55
CA PHE A 48 10.42 -5.32 -6.09
C PHE A 48 10.56 -3.88 -5.61
N PHE A 49 9.87 -3.54 -4.52
CA PHE A 49 10.01 -2.25 -3.87
C PHE A 49 11.18 -2.25 -2.89
N ARG A 50 12.01 -1.20 -2.94
CA ARG A 50 13.18 -1.03 -2.07
C ARG A 50 13.36 0.42 -1.63
N PRO A 51 13.89 0.67 -0.42
CA PRO A 51 14.08 2.02 0.12
C PRO A 51 15.40 2.62 -0.38
N PHE A 52 15.48 2.93 -1.69
CA PHE A 52 16.68 3.51 -2.26
C PHE A 52 16.89 4.96 -1.78
N LYS A 53 18.15 5.30 -1.45
CA LYS A 53 18.56 6.66 -1.07
C LYS A 53 18.91 7.54 -2.27
N LYS A 54 19.57 6.97 -3.29
CA LYS A 54 20.16 7.72 -4.43
C LYS A 54 19.60 7.35 -5.81
N TYR A 55 18.72 6.36 -5.88
CA TYR A 55 18.22 5.78 -7.13
C TYR A 55 16.69 5.92 -7.21
N GLU A 56 16.18 6.14 -8.43
CA GLU A 56 14.73 6.09 -8.70
C GLU A 56 14.28 4.64 -8.93
N GLY A 57 15.11 3.88 -9.64
CA GLY A 57 14.93 2.48 -9.96
C GLY A 57 16.26 1.82 -10.31
N ILE A 58 16.24 0.51 -10.42
CA ILE A 58 17.36 -0.30 -10.88
C ILE A 58 16.79 -1.37 -11.82
N TYR A 59 17.44 -1.56 -12.97
CA TYR A 59 17.16 -2.67 -13.88
C TYR A 59 18.34 -3.64 -13.91
N LEU A 60 18.08 -4.88 -13.50
CA LEU A 60 19.00 -5.99 -13.55
C LEU A 60 18.52 -6.99 -14.60
N GLN A 61 19.42 -7.36 -15.50
CA GLN A 61 19.14 -8.37 -16.50
C GLN A 61 19.07 -9.78 -15.87
N GLU A 62 18.47 -10.71 -16.61
CA GLU A 62 18.44 -12.16 -16.38
C GLU A 62 19.70 -12.68 -15.69
N ASP A 63 19.52 -13.37 -14.55
CA ASP A 63 20.47 -14.34 -14.06
C ASP A 63 20.36 -15.64 -14.87
N ASP A 64 21.26 -16.61 -14.67
CA ASP A 64 21.23 -17.91 -15.34
C ASP A 64 19.89 -18.69 -15.13
N ASN A 65 18.99 -18.19 -14.25
CA ASN A 65 17.65 -18.70 -13.96
C ASN A 65 16.51 -18.01 -14.74
N GLY A 66 16.80 -16.99 -15.56
CA GLY A 66 15.94 -16.58 -16.68
C GLY A 66 14.82 -15.56 -16.40
N SER A 67 14.95 -14.67 -15.42
CA SER A 67 13.99 -13.54 -15.27
C SER A 67 14.66 -12.21 -14.93
N ALA A 68 14.32 -11.15 -15.67
CA ALA A 68 14.81 -9.80 -15.38
C ALA A 68 14.19 -9.23 -14.09
N ILE A 69 14.93 -8.38 -13.38
CA ILE A 69 14.51 -7.81 -12.10
C ILE A 69 14.53 -6.28 -12.14
N VAL A 70 13.45 -5.67 -11.68
CA VAL A 70 13.30 -4.22 -11.52
C VAL A 70 13.17 -3.85 -10.04
N GLY A 71 14.08 -3.03 -9.54
CA GLY A 71 13.96 -2.37 -8.25
C GLY A 71 13.24 -1.04 -8.39
N ILE A 72 12.21 -0.78 -7.59
CA ILE A 72 11.45 0.49 -7.59
C ILE A 72 11.58 1.17 -6.23
N ASN A 73 11.86 2.48 -6.21
CA ASN A 73 12.02 3.21 -4.96
C ASN A 73 10.68 3.41 -4.23
N ILE A 74 10.52 2.73 -3.09
CA ILE A 74 9.30 2.80 -2.25
C ILE A 74 9.07 4.18 -1.62
N ASN A 75 10.13 4.98 -1.46
CA ASN A 75 10.05 6.31 -0.85
C ASN A 75 9.41 7.36 -1.77
N ARG A 76 9.12 6.99 -3.03
CA ARG A 76 8.46 7.85 -4.02
C ARG A 76 6.95 7.61 -4.02
N PRO A 77 6.13 8.62 -4.37
CA PRO A 77 4.68 8.43 -4.51
C PRO A 77 4.34 7.44 -5.62
N ILE A 78 3.17 6.79 -5.55
CA ILE A 78 2.77 5.74 -6.50
C ILE A 78 2.78 6.20 -7.97
N THR A 79 2.42 7.45 -8.25
CA THR A 79 2.53 8.04 -9.60
C THR A 79 3.97 8.03 -10.13
N ARG A 80 4.97 8.26 -9.26
CA ARG A 80 6.39 8.18 -9.62
C ARG A 80 6.89 6.74 -9.67
N GLN A 81 6.43 5.86 -8.78
CA GLN A 81 6.76 4.43 -8.85
C GLN A 81 6.29 3.79 -10.17
N ARG A 82 5.11 4.17 -10.65
CA ARG A 82 4.59 3.77 -11.97
C ARG A 82 5.41 4.31 -13.13
N TYR A 83 5.83 5.56 -13.03
CA TYR A 83 6.75 6.15 -14.00
C TYR A 83 8.08 5.38 -14.05
N THR A 84 8.65 5.04 -12.90
CA THR A 84 9.83 4.16 -12.83
C THR A 84 9.55 2.81 -13.47
N ALA A 85 8.43 2.15 -13.16
CA ALA A 85 8.08 0.87 -13.80
C ALA A 85 8.02 0.96 -15.33
N ALA A 86 7.39 2.01 -15.87
CA ALA A 86 7.35 2.28 -17.31
C ALA A 86 8.73 2.61 -17.92
N HIS A 87 9.58 3.30 -17.16
CA HIS A 87 10.95 3.63 -17.55
C HIS A 87 11.82 2.38 -17.62
N GLU A 88 11.80 1.52 -16.59
CA GLU A 88 12.57 0.28 -16.60
C GLU A 88 12.05 -0.73 -17.64
N LEU A 89 10.74 -0.71 -17.93
CA LEU A 89 10.19 -1.46 -19.06
C LEU A 89 10.81 -1.04 -20.40
N CYS A 90 11.13 0.24 -20.59
CA CYS A 90 11.85 0.71 -21.76
C CYS A 90 13.23 0.05 -21.87
N HIS A 91 13.99 0.02 -20.77
CA HIS A 91 15.31 -0.61 -20.73
C HIS A 91 15.21 -2.10 -21.02
N HIS A 92 14.19 -2.78 -20.51
CA HIS A 92 13.93 -4.18 -20.83
C HIS A 92 13.66 -4.41 -22.31
N ILE A 93 12.88 -3.53 -22.96
CA ILE A 93 12.52 -3.67 -24.37
C ILE A 93 13.69 -3.34 -25.30
N LYS A 94 14.42 -2.25 -25.02
CA LYS A 94 15.37 -1.63 -25.95
C LYS A 94 16.83 -1.90 -25.61
N ASP A 95 17.17 -2.03 -24.33
CA ASP A 95 18.55 -2.11 -23.85
C ASP A 95 18.91 -3.51 -23.34
N ALA A 96 18.21 -4.54 -23.84
CA ALA A 96 18.49 -5.94 -23.52
C ALA A 96 19.98 -6.28 -23.75
N GLY A 97 20.65 -6.83 -22.74
CA GLY A 97 22.10 -7.08 -22.75
C GLY A 97 22.93 -6.18 -21.82
N LYS A 98 22.32 -5.23 -21.09
CA LYS A 98 23.02 -4.32 -20.16
C LYS A 98 22.32 -4.26 -18.80
N ASN A 99 23.12 -4.27 -17.72
CA ASN A 99 22.67 -3.90 -16.38
C ASN A 99 22.67 -2.37 -16.25
N ILE A 100 21.56 -1.79 -15.78
CA ILE A 100 21.36 -0.34 -15.74
C ILE A 100 20.94 0.10 -14.33
N SER A 101 21.67 1.05 -13.76
CA SER A 101 21.35 1.67 -12.47
C SER A 101 20.94 3.12 -12.67
N CYS A 102 19.66 3.44 -12.44
CA CYS A 102 19.10 4.75 -12.75
C CYS A 102 19.25 5.71 -11.56
N LEU A 103 20.22 6.62 -11.66
CA LEU A 103 20.41 7.70 -10.69
C LEU A 103 19.29 8.73 -10.80
N ILE A 104 18.94 9.37 -9.68
CA ILE A 104 17.94 10.46 -9.62
C ILE A 104 18.25 11.63 -10.60
N SER A 105 19.49 11.72 -11.09
CA SER A 105 19.95 12.75 -12.03
C SER A 105 20.74 12.21 -13.23
N GLY A 106 20.34 11.05 -13.78
CA GLY A 106 20.93 10.51 -15.01
C GLY A 106 20.81 11.50 -16.19
N LYS A 107 21.87 11.64 -17.00
CA LYS A 107 21.91 12.56 -18.17
C LYS A 107 22.24 11.88 -19.49
N SER A 108 22.39 10.56 -19.49
CA SER A 108 22.75 9.84 -20.72
C SER A 108 21.60 9.89 -21.73
N GLU A 109 21.90 9.73 -23.01
CA GLU A 109 20.87 9.66 -24.06
C GLU A 109 19.95 8.45 -23.88
N ILE A 110 20.44 7.37 -23.28
CA ILE A 110 19.66 6.17 -22.93
C ILE A 110 18.59 6.52 -21.88
N GLU A 111 18.97 7.23 -20.81
CA GLU A 111 18.05 7.67 -19.76
C GLU A 111 17.00 8.64 -20.31
N LYS A 112 17.40 9.63 -21.12
CA LYS A 112 16.46 10.58 -21.76
C LYS A 112 15.46 9.86 -22.66
N PHE A 113 15.91 8.84 -23.38
CA PHE A 113 15.03 8.03 -24.22
C PHE A 113 14.00 7.28 -23.37
N ALA A 114 14.44 6.61 -22.30
CA ALA A 114 13.54 5.89 -21.39
C ALA A 114 12.57 6.83 -20.65
N GLU A 115 13.02 8.03 -20.26
CA GLU A 115 12.17 9.07 -19.68
C GLU A 115 11.05 9.52 -20.64
N ALA A 116 11.40 9.78 -21.90
CA ALA A 116 10.46 10.18 -22.94
C ALA A 116 9.50 9.03 -23.30
N PHE A 117 10.00 7.79 -23.37
CA PHE A 117 9.18 6.60 -23.58
C PHE A 117 8.16 6.43 -22.46
N ALA A 118 8.58 6.48 -21.18
CA ALA A 118 7.68 6.34 -20.04
C ALA A 118 6.59 7.42 -20.03
N ALA A 119 6.95 8.66 -20.38
CA ALA A 119 6.00 9.76 -20.50
C ALA A 119 5.02 9.55 -21.67
N GLY A 120 5.49 9.01 -22.81
CA GLY A 120 4.67 8.63 -23.95
C GLY A 120 3.75 7.45 -23.69
N LEU A 121 4.22 6.46 -22.94
CA LEU A 121 3.49 5.25 -22.59
C LEU A 121 2.32 5.56 -21.64
N LEU A 122 2.61 6.28 -20.54
CA LEU A 122 1.60 6.57 -19.51
C LEU A 122 0.63 7.69 -19.92
N MET A 123 1.08 8.60 -20.79
CA MET A 123 0.29 9.75 -21.25
C MET A 123 0.50 9.98 -22.77
N PRO A 124 -0.10 9.11 -23.62
CA PRO A 124 -0.03 9.26 -25.07
C PRO A 124 -0.54 10.61 -25.53
N LEU A 125 0.14 11.24 -26.50
CA LEU A 125 -0.14 12.62 -26.89
C LEU A 125 -1.53 12.78 -27.51
N GLU A 126 -1.97 11.79 -28.30
CA GLU A 126 -3.29 11.81 -28.94
C GLU A 126 -4.41 11.82 -27.88
N GLU A 127 -4.34 10.94 -26.89
CA GLU A 127 -5.32 10.87 -25.80
C GLU A 127 -5.23 12.10 -24.90
N LEU A 128 -4.02 12.59 -24.60
CA LEU A 128 -3.83 13.81 -23.82
C LEU A 128 -4.54 14.99 -24.48
N ASN A 129 -4.39 15.14 -25.80
CA ASN A 129 -5.06 16.21 -26.54
C ASN A 129 -6.59 16.06 -26.47
N LYS A 130 -7.14 14.84 -26.56
CA LYS A 130 -8.59 14.59 -26.40
C LYS A 130 -9.08 15.00 -25.01
N GLN A 131 -8.36 14.65 -23.94
CA GLN A 131 -8.74 15.02 -22.59
C GLN A 131 -8.62 16.54 -22.36
N VAL A 132 -7.57 17.17 -22.87
CA VAL A 132 -7.39 18.62 -22.83
C VAL A 132 -8.54 19.37 -23.51
N CYS A 133 -8.97 18.92 -24.71
CA CYS A 133 -10.09 19.54 -25.43
C CYS A 133 -11.42 19.52 -24.64
N LYS A 134 -11.62 18.59 -23.69
CA LYS A 134 -12.84 18.53 -22.86
C LYS A 134 -12.93 19.66 -21.83
N PHE A 135 -11.79 20.23 -21.45
CA PHE A 135 -11.69 21.29 -20.44
C PHE A 135 -11.22 22.62 -21.01
N GLU A 136 -11.06 22.69 -22.33
CA GLU A 136 -10.50 23.85 -23.02
C GLU A 136 -11.49 25.01 -23.04
N ILE A 137 -11.03 26.17 -22.59
CA ILE A 137 -11.75 27.44 -22.64
C ILE A 137 -10.82 28.44 -23.31
N ASN A 138 -11.26 29.05 -24.42
CA ASN A 138 -10.48 30.01 -25.20
C ASN A 138 -9.08 29.54 -25.59
N GLY A 139 -8.92 28.26 -25.99
CA GLY A 139 -7.62 27.72 -26.41
C GLY A 139 -6.74 27.19 -25.27
N HIS A 140 -7.16 27.33 -24.02
CA HIS A 140 -6.33 27.05 -22.85
C HIS A 140 -7.04 26.20 -21.80
N VAL A 141 -6.26 25.59 -20.90
CA VAL A 141 -6.72 24.77 -19.78
C VAL A 141 -6.10 25.28 -18.47
N ASP A 142 -6.92 25.36 -17.42
CA ASP A 142 -6.52 25.79 -16.09
C ASP A 142 -5.87 24.67 -15.26
N PHE A 143 -5.28 25.03 -14.12
CA PHE A 143 -4.54 24.06 -13.29
C PHE A 143 -5.45 23.04 -12.60
N GLU A 144 -6.72 23.38 -12.32
CA GLU A 144 -7.68 22.42 -11.74
C GLU A 144 -8.06 21.34 -12.75
N SER A 145 -8.21 21.72 -14.02
CA SER A 145 -8.46 20.80 -15.12
C SER A 145 -7.22 19.95 -15.40
N VAL A 146 -6.01 20.52 -15.30
CA VAL A 146 -4.77 19.73 -15.35
C VAL A 146 -4.71 18.67 -14.24
N LEU A 147 -5.20 18.96 -13.02
CA LEU A 147 -5.30 17.93 -11.97
C LEU A 147 -6.24 16.79 -12.36
N LYS A 148 -7.41 17.10 -12.93
CA LYS A 148 -8.36 16.07 -13.40
C LYS A 148 -7.74 15.21 -14.50
N ILE A 149 -7.03 15.82 -15.45
CA ILE A 149 -6.35 15.13 -16.54
C ILE A 149 -5.19 14.27 -16.00
N ALA A 150 -4.40 14.79 -15.05
CA ALA A 150 -3.33 14.03 -14.41
C ALA A 150 -3.87 12.79 -13.67
N ASN A 151 -4.99 12.95 -12.95
CA ASN A 151 -5.69 11.86 -12.27
C ASN A 151 -6.23 10.81 -13.26
N TYR A 152 -6.76 11.24 -14.41
CA TYR A 152 -7.21 10.34 -15.48
C TYR A 152 -6.07 9.43 -15.98
N PHE A 153 -4.88 9.99 -16.22
CA PHE A 153 -3.72 9.21 -16.67
C PHE A 153 -2.99 8.49 -15.53
N GLY A 154 -3.23 8.84 -14.27
CA GLY A 154 -2.49 8.29 -13.13
C GLY A 154 -1.03 8.76 -13.08
N VAL A 155 -0.78 10.01 -13.47
CA VAL A 155 0.55 10.65 -13.50
C VAL A 155 0.60 11.85 -12.54
N SER A 156 1.79 12.36 -12.24
CA SER A 156 1.92 13.56 -11.42
C SER A 156 1.35 14.80 -12.12
N PHE A 157 0.87 15.74 -11.32
CA PHE A 157 0.40 17.04 -11.81
C PHE A 157 1.46 17.75 -12.64
N GLU A 158 2.70 17.79 -12.17
CA GLU A 158 3.81 18.47 -12.85
C GLU A 158 4.12 17.82 -14.20
N SER A 159 4.16 16.48 -14.28
CA SER A 159 4.39 15.78 -15.55
C SER A 159 3.28 16.07 -16.56
N CYS A 160 2.02 16.09 -16.13
CA CYS A 160 0.89 16.47 -16.97
C CYS A 160 0.98 17.93 -17.43
N LEU A 161 1.21 18.85 -16.49
CA LEU A 161 1.32 20.29 -16.75
C LEU A 161 2.41 20.60 -17.78
N TYR A 162 3.61 20.07 -17.59
CA TYR A 162 4.72 20.34 -18.51
C TYR A 162 4.48 19.77 -19.90
N ARG A 163 3.83 18.61 -20.01
CA ARG A 163 3.49 18.03 -21.31
C ARG A 163 2.46 18.88 -22.03
N ILE A 164 1.43 19.37 -21.35
CA ILE A 164 0.43 20.28 -21.94
C ILE A 164 1.08 21.62 -22.33
N ALA A 165 1.91 22.19 -21.46
CA ALA A 165 2.57 23.47 -21.70
C ALA A 165 3.54 23.44 -22.90
N TYR A 166 4.34 22.37 -23.03
CA TYR A 166 5.44 22.32 -23.99
C TYR A 166 5.17 21.52 -25.26
N LYS A 167 4.20 20.60 -25.25
CA LYS A 167 3.83 19.82 -26.44
C LYS A 167 2.52 20.29 -27.08
N LEU A 168 1.58 20.77 -26.28
CA LEU A 168 0.27 21.24 -26.77
C LEU A 168 0.16 22.77 -26.78
N HIS A 169 0.98 23.47 -25.98
CA HIS A 169 0.93 24.93 -25.84
C HIS A 169 -0.44 25.47 -25.40
N LYS A 170 -1.15 24.71 -24.56
CA LYS A 170 -2.53 25.01 -24.10
C LYS A 170 -2.63 25.45 -22.64
N ILE A 171 -1.54 25.94 -22.04
CA ILE A 171 -1.58 26.51 -20.68
C ILE A 171 -1.59 28.03 -20.79
N GLU A 172 -2.56 28.67 -20.15
CA GLU A 172 -2.68 30.13 -20.17
C GLU A 172 -1.50 30.81 -19.45
N GLY A 173 -1.05 31.95 -19.99
CA GLY A 173 -0.02 32.80 -19.38
C GLY A 173 1.42 32.34 -19.63
N ASP A 174 2.36 32.86 -18.84
CA ASP A 174 3.78 32.53 -18.99
C ASP A 174 4.05 31.06 -18.61
N THR A 175 4.60 30.32 -19.56
CA THR A 175 5.00 28.90 -19.45
C THR A 175 6.51 28.72 -19.29
N SER A 176 7.27 29.81 -19.10
CA SER A 176 8.69 29.75 -18.79
C SER A 176 8.94 28.86 -17.56
N PRO A 177 10.02 28.06 -17.52
CA PRO A 177 10.26 27.12 -16.43
C PRO A 177 10.26 27.77 -15.03
N MET A 178 10.79 28.99 -14.93
CA MET A 178 10.84 29.73 -13.67
C MET A 178 9.46 30.19 -13.23
N GLU A 179 8.63 30.68 -14.16
CA GLU A 179 7.30 31.18 -13.82
C GLU A 179 6.31 30.05 -13.53
N LEU A 180 6.33 28.96 -14.31
CA LEU A 180 5.54 27.77 -13.99
C LEU A 180 5.85 27.25 -12.60
N LYS A 181 7.13 27.18 -12.20
CA LYS A 181 7.50 26.74 -10.85
C LYS A 181 6.87 27.61 -9.75
N LYS A 182 6.82 28.93 -9.93
CA LYS A 182 6.15 29.83 -8.99
C LYS A 182 4.64 29.60 -8.96
N ARG A 183 4.00 29.47 -10.13
CA ARG A 183 2.56 29.22 -10.27
C ARG A 183 2.15 27.91 -9.61
N ILE A 184 2.92 26.83 -9.82
CA ILE A 184 2.72 25.52 -9.19
C ILE A 184 2.77 25.67 -7.66
N SER A 185 3.81 26.33 -7.13
CA SER A 185 3.96 26.56 -5.69
C SER A 185 2.78 27.33 -5.09
N LYS A 186 2.28 28.36 -5.79
CA LYS A 186 1.11 29.14 -5.37
C LYS A 186 -0.18 28.31 -5.38
N PHE A 187 -0.34 27.45 -6.38
CA PHE A 187 -1.54 26.62 -6.56
C PHE A 187 -1.64 25.47 -5.54
N LYS A 188 -0.50 24.94 -5.06
CA LYS A 188 -0.42 23.84 -4.07
C LYS A 188 -1.19 22.59 -4.54
N PRO A 189 -0.73 21.90 -5.60
CA PRO A 189 -1.48 20.83 -6.28
C PRO A 189 -1.99 19.75 -5.33
N LYS A 190 -1.18 19.30 -4.37
CA LYS A 190 -1.57 18.27 -3.39
C LYS A 190 -2.80 18.65 -2.55
N LYS A 191 -2.84 19.89 -2.05
CA LYS A 191 -3.98 20.37 -1.24
C LYS A 191 -5.22 20.52 -2.11
N MET A 192 -5.07 21.03 -3.32
CA MET A 192 -6.17 21.21 -4.26
C MET A 192 -6.76 19.86 -4.71
N SER A 193 -5.90 18.89 -5.03
CA SER A 193 -6.29 17.51 -5.34
C SER A 193 -7.17 16.91 -4.26
N GLN A 194 -6.79 17.08 -2.98
CA GLN A 194 -7.55 16.60 -1.84
C GLN A 194 -8.91 17.29 -1.70
N SER A 195 -8.99 18.62 -1.88
CA SER A 195 -10.28 19.33 -1.84
C SER A 195 -11.21 18.97 -3.00
N MET A 196 -10.66 18.44 -4.10
CA MET A 196 -11.43 17.96 -5.25
C MET A 196 -11.82 16.48 -5.16
N GLY A 197 -11.43 15.77 -4.09
CA GLY A 197 -11.68 14.34 -3.93
C GLY A 197 -10.85 13.43 -4.86
N LEU A 198 -9.81 13.97 -5.51
CA LEU A 198 -8.91 13.21 -6.37
C LEU A 198 -7.93 12.41 -5.51
N ASN A 199 -7.69 11.15 -5.91
CA ASN A 199 -6.94 10.16 -5.14
C ASN A 199 -6.24 9.16 -6.06
N ASP A 200 -5.26 8.44 -5.51
CA ASP A 200 -4.44 7.44 -6.19
C ASP A 200 -4.94 6.00 -5.93
N LEU A 201 -6.14 5.79 -5.36
CA LEU A 201 -6.64 4.47 -4.97
C LEU A 201 -6.57 3.47 -6.13
N ARG A 202 -7.03 3.89 -7.31
CA ARG A 202 -7.02 3.05 -8.52
C ARG A 202 -5.62 2.61 -8.91
N LEU A 203 -4.60 3.44 -8.63
CA LEU A 203 -3.21 3.13 -8.94
C LEU A 203 -2.65 2.04 -8.02
N TYR A 204 -3.05 2.05 -6.75
CA TYR A 204 -2.75 0.97 -5.81
C TYR A 204 -3.52 -0.30 -6.14
N GLU A 205 -4.82 -0.23 -6.45
CA GLU A 205 -5.60 -1.41 -6.86
C GLU A 205 -4.92 -2.13 -8.04
N GLN A 206 -4.53 -1.37 -9.07
CA GLN A 206 -3.79 -1.90 -10.22
C GLN A 206 -2.48 -2.59 -9.83
N LEU A 207 -1.73 -2.06 -8.85
CA LEU A 207 -0.53 -2.70 -8.35
C LEU A 207 -0.86 -4.04 -7.67
N PHE A 208 -1.85 -4.05 -6.77
CA PHE A 208 -2.20 -5.25 -6.01
C PHE A 208 -2.81 -6.35 -6.87
N ASP A 209 -3.59 -5.97 -7.86
CA ASP A 209 -4.25 -6.90 -8.79
C ASP A 209 -3.29 -7.51 -9.81
N THR A 210 -2.05 -7.01 -9.89
CA THR A 210 -1.02 -7.68 -10.70
C THR A 210 -0.72 -9.09 -10.23
N ASN A 211 -0.99 -9.42 -8.96
CA ASN A 211 -0.58 -10.70 -8.37
C ASN A 211 0.92 -10.99 -8.57
N SER A 212 1.74 -9.95 -8.61
CA SER A 212 3.19 -10.06 -8.71
C SER A 212 3.78 -10.74 -7.47
N ILE A 213 4.91 -11.44 -7.66
CA ILE A 213 5.64 -12.14 -6.59
C ILE A 213 6.04 -11.21 -5.44
N CYS A 214 6.25 -9.92 -5.72
CA CYS A 214 6.57 -8.94 -4.69
C CYS A 214 5.42 -8.61 -3.73
N LEU A 215 4.21 -9.09 -4.02
CA LEU A 215 3.02 -8.96 -3.18
C LEU A 215 2.52 -10.32 -2.68
N PHE A 216 3.38 -11.33 -2.71
CA PHE A 216 3.13 -12.64 -2.12
C PHE A 216 3.97 -12.78 -0.85
N PHE A 217 3.31 -13.07 0.26
CA PHE A 217 3.93 -13.20 1.57
C PHE A 217 3.69 -14.58 2.17
N GLU A 218 4.78 -15.28 2.48
CA GLU A 218 4.74 -16.47 3.31
C GLU A 218 5.54 -16.24 4.58
N PRO A 219 4.92 -16.37 5.77
CA PRO A 219 5.64 -16.27 7.03
C PRO A 219 6.80 -17.26 7.13
N ASN A 220 7.97 -16.76 7.51
CA ASN A 220 9.09 -17.55 8.00
C ASN A 220 9.58 -16.98 9.34
N GLU A 221 10.47 -17.69 10.03
CA GLU A 221 10.95 -17.25 11.36
C GLU A 221 11.62 -15.88 11.34
N PHE A 222 12.32 -15.54 10.26
CA PHE A 222 12.94 -14.23 10.10
C PHE A 222 11.88 -13.13 9.97
N SER A 223 10.94 -13.26 9.03
CA SER A 223 9.86 -12.29 8.82
C SER A 223 8.98 -12.17 10.06
N LYS A 224 8.69 -13.28 10.75
CA LYS A 224 7.96 -13.31 12.02
C LYS A 224 8.70 -12.49 13.07
N ARG A 225 10.02 -12.69 13.24
CA ARG A 225 10.82 -11.94 14.22
C ARG A 225 10.84 -10.45 13.94
N ILE A 226 11.15 -10.05 12.70
CA ILE A 226 11.20 -8.64 12.31
C ILE A 226 9.82 -7.99 12.47
N PHE A 227 8.78 -8.63 11.93
CA PHE A 227 7.42 -8.11 12.02
C PHE A 227 6.96 -7.98 13.46
N GLN A 228 7.08 -9.03 14.28
CA GLN A 228 6.65 -8.98 15.68
C GLN A 228 7.36 -7.86 16.45
N THR A 229 8.66 -7.66 16.24
CA THR A 229 9.43 -6.63 16.95
C THR A 229 8.96 -5.22 16.57
N GLU A 230 8.89 -4.93 15.27
CA GLU A 230 8.45 -3.63 14.75
C GLU A 230 6.96 -3.37 15.03
N TYR A 231 6.11 -4.38 14.84
CA TYR A 231 4.68 -4.31 15.10
C TYR A 231 4.41 -4.01 16.57
N ILE A 232 4.90 -4.87 17.47
CA ILE A 232 4.61 -4.76 18.91
C ILE A 232 5.11 -3.42 19.43
N PHE A 233 6.28 -2.97 19.00
CA PHE A 233 6.78 -1.64 19.31
C PHE A 233 5.84 -0.53 18.83
N ASN A 234 5.48 -0.50 17.54
CA ASN A 234 4.63 0.56 17.00
C ASN A 234 3.22 0.56 17.60
N ASP A 235 2.64 -0.63 17.79
CA ASP A 235 1.32 -0.83 18.37
C ASP A 235 1.28 -0.37 19.85
N SER A 236 2.28 -0.77 20.64
CA SER A 236 2.46 -0.31 22.02
C SER A 236 2.57 1.23 22.10
N ARG A 237 3.38 1.84 21.23
CA ARG A 237 3.51 3.30 21.13
C ARG A 237 2.20 3.97 20.70
N MET A 238 1.41 3.34 19.83
CA MET A 238 0.10 3.83 19.43
C MET A 238 -0.89 3.88 20.61
N GLU A 239 -0.81 2.93 21.54
CA GLU A 239 -1.65 2.91 22.75
C GLU A 239 -1.09 3.79 23.89
N GLY A 240 0.06 4.44 23.70
CA GLY A 240 0.63 5.42 24.63
C GLY A 240 1.74 4.88 25.53
N ILE A 241 2.13 3.62 25.36
CA ILE A 241 3.21 3.00 26.13
C ILE A 241 4.55 3.65 25.78
N ASN A 242 5.30 4.09 26.78
CA ASN A 242 6.61 4.71 26.57
C ASN A 242 7.76 3.70 26.66
N ILE A 243 7.86 2.80 25.67
CA ILE A 243 8.88 1.74 25.61
C ILE A 243 9.81 1.89 24.40
N GLY A 244 11.08 1.52 24.55
CA GLY A 244 12.08 1.47 23.47
C GLY A 244 12.01 0.17 22.66
N ILE A 245 12.37 0.23 21.38
CA ILE A 245 12.34 -0.94 20.48
C ILE A 245 13.33 -2.03 20.91
N ASP A 246 14.45 -1.63 21.50
CA ASP A 246 15.47 -2.49 22.10
C ASP A 246 14.93 -3.26 23.31
N ILE A 247 14.12 -2.62 24.15
CA ILE A 247 13.44 -3.26 25.28
C ILE A 247 12.38 -4.23 24.77
N VAL A 248 11.56 -3.84 23.79
CA VAL A 248 10.58 -4.74 23.15
C VAL A 248 11.28 -5.99 22.58
N ALA A 249 12.40 -5.82 21.88
CA ALA A 249 13.18 -6.91 21.33
C ALA A 249 13.75 -7.85 22.43
N GLN A 250 14.21 -7.29 23.56
CA GLN A 250 14.66 -8.05 24.72
C GLN A 250 13.53 -8.90 25.31
N ILE A 251 12.37 -8.29 25.57
CA ILE A 251 11.18 -8.99 26.10
C ILE A 251 10.77 -10.13 25.18
N ILE A 252 10.60 -9.87 23.88
CA ILE A 252 10.23 -10.89 22.89
C ILE A 252 11.24 -12.03 22.88
N THR A 253 12.54 -11.72 22.93
CA THR A 253 13.60 -12.73 22.92
C THR A 253 13.58 -13.59 24.17
N ASP A 254 13.43 -12.98 25.36
CA ASP A 254 13.37 -13.68 26.63
C ASP A 254 12.15 -14.61 26.72
N ILE A 255 10.96 -14.10 26.34
CA ILE A 255 9.72 -14.88 26.28
C ILE A 255 9.88 -16.08 25.33
N LYS A 256 10.47 -15.90 24.16
CA LYS A 256 10.70 -17.00 23.21
C LYS A 256 11.66 -18.06 23.75
N LEU A 257 12.72 -17.65 24.46
CA LEU A 257 13.74 -18.59 24.96
C LEU A 257 13.30 -19.31 26.23
N LYS A 258 12.62 -18.61 27.14
CA LYS A 258 12.29 -19.11 28.47
C LYS A 258 10.83 -19.51 28.62
N ASN A 259 9.96 -19.12 27.67
CA ASN A 259 8.52 -19.33 27.73
C ASN A 259 7.99 -18.88 29.11
N LYS A 260 7.14 -19.68 29.78
CA LYS A 260 6.63 -19.40 31.14
C LYS A 260 7.69 -19.13 32.22
N ASN A 261 8.97 -19.43 31.98
CA ASN A 261 10.08 -19.13 32.89
C ASN A 261 10.74 -17.76 32.61
N SER A 262 10.21 -16.96 31.69
CA SER A 262 10.74 -15.63 31.39
C SER A 262 10.54 -14.70 32.58
N GLU A 263 11.52 -13.81 32.83
CA GLU A 263 11.48 -12.90 33.97
C GLU A 263 10.34 -11.86 33.84
N TYR A 264 9.92 -11.61 32.60
CA TYR A 264 8.83 -10.69 32.28
C TYR A 264 7.45 -11.28 32.58
N PHE A 265 7.32 -12.60 32.77
CA PHE A 265 6.06 -13.23 33.18
C PHE A 265 5.67 -12.90 34.63
N ASN A 266 6.65 -12.60 35.48
CA ASN A 266 6.42 -12.23 36.89
C ASN A 266 6.53 -10.73 37.11
N CYS A 267 6.65 -9.93 36.05
CA CYS A 267 6.82 -8.49 36.15
C CYS A 267 5.49 -7.80 36.51
N GLN A 268 5.57 -6.77 37.35
CA GLN A 268 4.41 -5.93 37.73
C GLN A 268 4.27 -4.69 36.83
N SER A 269 5.15 -4.50 35.84
CA SER A 269 5.04 -3.40 34.87
C SER A 269 3.92 -3.71 33.89
N GLU A 270 2.89 -2.85 33.89
CA GLU A 270 1.79 -2.92 32.93
C GLU A 270 2.32 -2.88 31.50
N GLU A 271 3.34 -2.06 31.22
CA GLU A 271 3.96 -1.95 29.91
C GLU A 271 4.53 -3.28 29.41
N PHE A 272 5.20 -4.04 30.28
CA PHE A 272 5.82 -5.31 29.91
C PHE A 272 4.78 -6.43 29.77
N ILE A 273 3.76 -6.42 30.63
CA ILE A 273 2.61 -7.32 30.54
C ILE A 273 1.91 -7.16 29.18
N GLU A 274 1.67 -5.93 28.75
CA GLU A 274 0.99 -5.65 27.48
C GLU A 274 1.83 -6.09 26.27
N VAL A 275 3.15 -5.87 26.30
CA VAL A 275 4.09 -6.34 25.27
C VAL A 275 4.13 -7.86 25.21
N ALA A 276 4.17 -8.53 26.37
CA ALA A 276 4.16 -9.98 26.47
C ALA A 276 2.87 -10.59 25.90
N GLY A 277 1.71 -10.04 26.26
CA GLY A 277 0.43 -10.51 25.74
C GLY A 277 0.29 -10.32 24.23
N LEU A 278 0.79 -9.20 23.69
CA LEU A 278 0.78 -8.98 22.24
C LEU A 278 1.71 -9.95 21.51
N CYS A 279 2.81 -10.38 22.13
CA CYS A 279 3.69 -11.44 21.62
C CYS A 279 2.95 -12.78 21.49
N GLU A 280 2.08 -13.14 22.43
CA GLU A 280 1.26 -14.35 22.36
C GLU A 280 0.26 -14.29 21.20
N VAL A 281 -0.45 -13.17 21.05
CA VAL A 281 -1.41 -12.96 19.95
C VAL A 281 -0.71 -13.13 18.60
N TYR A 282 0.42 -12.44 18.41
CA TYR A 282 1.12 -12.50 17.13
C TYR A 282 1.89 -13.80 16.91
N SER A 283 2.10 -14.60 17.94
CA SER A 283 2.64 -15.95 17.76
C SER A 283 1.62 -16.85 17.08
N GLU A 284 0.33 -16.67 17.39
CA GLU A 284 -0.79 -17.36 16.75
C GLU A 284 -1.13 -16.79 15.37
N VAL A 285 -1.18 -15.46 15.20
CA VAL A 285 -1.43 -14.84 13.88
C VAL A 285 -0.42 -15.30 12.82
N PHE A 286 0.84 -15.54 13.23
CA PHE A 286 1.90 -16.03 12.35
C PHE A 286 2.04 -17.55 12.33
N ASP A 287 1.19 -18.28 13.07
CA ASP A 287 1.22 -19.73 13.08
C ASP A 287 0.67 -20.29 11.77
N LYS A 288 1.46 -21.17 11.14
CA LYS A 288 1.11 -21.81 9.87
C LYS A 288 -0.06 -22.77 10.05
N ASP A 289 -0.22 -23.34 11.25
CA ASP A 289 -1.22 -24.36 11.55
C ASP A 289 -2.58 -23.79 11.97
N VAL A 290 -2.73 -22.45 12.08
CA VAL A 290 -4.07 -21.86 12.32
C VAL A 290 -5.03 -22.26 11.19
N PRO A 291 -6.20 -22.84 11.52
CA PRO A 291 -7.17 -23.34 10.54
C PRO A 291 -7.54 -22.33 9.46
N LYS A 292 -7.89 -22.83 8.27
CA LYS A 292 -8.38 -21.99 7.15
C LYS A 292 -9.76 -21.41 7.41
N ASP A 293 -10.55 -22.06 8.27
CA ASP A 293 -11.87 -21.59 8.68
C ASP A 293 -11.71 -20.51 9.76
N ILE A 294 -11.44 -19.28 9.31
CA ILE A 294 -11.34 -18.11 10.19
C ILE A 294 -12.74 -17.66 10.60
N SER A 295 -12.92 -17.40 11.88
CA SER A 295 -14.14 -16.83 12.45
C SER A 295 -13.85 -15.51 13.14
N VAL A 296 -14.78 -14.57 13.10
CA VAL A 296 -14.66 -13.33 13.89
C VAL A 296 -14.60 -13.63 15.40
N PHE A 297 -15.11 -14.77 15.84
CA PHE A 297 -15.05 -15.21 17.24
C PHE A 297 -13.63 -15.61 17.68
N ASP A 298 -12.68 -15.84 16.76
CA ASP A 298 -11.27 -16.06 17.08
C ASP A 298 -10.68 -14.86 17.85
N MET A 299 -11.28 -13.68 17.71
CA MET A 299 -10.93 -12.49 18.51
C MET A 299 -11.10 -12.69 20.02
N LEU A 300 -11.98 -13.58 20.47
CA LEU A 300 -12.11 -13.90 21.90
C LEU A 300 -10.85 -14.57 22.43
N GLU A 301 -10.26 -15.49 21.66
CA GLU A 301 -9.02 -16.16 22.04
C GLU A 301 -7.82 -15.21 21.93
N PHE A 302 -7.77 -14.36 20.90
CA PHE A 302 -6.76 -13.30 20.82
C PHE A 302 -6.85 -12.36 22.02
N HIS A 303 -8.05 -12.01 22.48
CA HIS A 303 -8.21 -11.19 23.67
C HIS A 303 -7.74 -11.91 24.94
N ARG A 304 -7.96 -13.23 25.08
CA ARG A 304 -7.40 -14.01 26.20
C ARG A 304 -5.88 -13.96 26.22
N LYS A 305 -5.26 -14.15 25.06
CA LYS A 305 -3.79 -14.11 24.90
C LYS A 305 -3.20 -12.73 25.17
N LEU A 306 -3.86 -11.68 24.68
CA LEU A 306 -3.44 -10.30 24.93
C LEU A 306 -3.37 -9.98 26.43
N TYR A 307 -4.28 -10.53 27.23
CA TYR A 307 -4.37 -10.27 28.67
C TYR A 307 -3.92 -11.46 29.53
N ALA A 308 -3.23 -12.45 28.95
CA ALA A 308 -2.82 -13.67 29.65
C ALA A 308 -1.91 -13.40 30.86
N TYR A 309 -1.21 -12.27 30.85
CA TYR A 309 -0.28 -11.84 31.89
C TYR A 309 -0.80 -10.67 32.73
N ALA A 310 -2.02 -10.20 32.48
CA ALA A 310 -2.62 -9.13 33.25
C ALA A 310 -3.06 -9.63 34.64
N PRO A 311 -3.28 -8.75 35.64
CA PRO A 311 -3.68 -9.17 36.99
C PRO A 311 -4.99 -9.96 37.09
N TYR A 312 -5.90 -9.81 36.11
CA TYR A 312 -7.22 -10.46 36.05
C TYR A 312 -7.44 -11.14 34.69
N PRO A 313 -6.64 -12.16 34.35
CA PRO A 313 -6.67 -12.78 33.01
C PRO A 313 -7.98 -13.53 32.74
N GLU A 314 -8.71 -13.96 33.79
CA GLU A 314 -10.00 -14.65 33.69
C GLU A 314 -11.13 -13.78 33.13
N GLU A 315 -10.97 -12.46 33.15
CA GLU A 315 -11.92 -11.50 32.57
C GLU A 315 -11.72 -11.33 31.06
N ALA A 316 -10.64 -11.86 30.52
CA ALA A 316 -10.33 -11.78 29.11
C ALA A 316 -11.13 -12.78 28.25
N GLY A 317 -11.37 -12.43 26.98
CA GLY A 317 -12.10 -13.27 26.03
C GLY A 317 -13.61 -13.30 26.26
N LYS A 318 -14.14 -12.26 26.89
CA LYS A 318 -15.57 -12.05 27.12
C LYS A 318 -15.96 -10.70 26.52
N PHE A 319 -17.16 -10.61 25.96
CA PHE A 319 -17.71 -9.32 25.53
C PHE A 319 -17.96 -8.41 26.74
N ARG A 320 -17.87 -7.10 26.51
CA ARG A 320 -18.18 -6.11 27.55
C ARG A 320 -19.65 -6.18 27.97
N ASN A 321 -19.89 -5.90 29.24
CA ASN A 321 -21.22 -5.87 29.85
C ASN A 321 -21.71 -4.42 30.16
N THR A 322 -20.95 -3.42 29.71
CA THR A 322 -21.26 -1.98 29.81
C THR A 322 -21.14 -1.32 28.43
N ASN A 323 -21.84 -0.22 28.23
CA ASN A 323 -21.68 0.61 27.03
C ASN A 323 -20.45 1.53 27.19
N ASN A 324 -19.63 1.61 26.14
CA ASN A 324 -18.38 2.35 26.15
C ASN A 324 -18.41 3.48 25.12
N PHE A 325 -17.67 4.55 25.41
CA PHE A 325 -17.46 5.67 24.50
C PHE A 325 -16.00 5.68 24.03
N VAL A 326 -15.78 5.89 22.74
CA VAL A 326 -14.42 6.08 22.22
C VAL A 326 -14.08 7.56 22.28
N SER A 327 -13.35 7.96 23.33
CA SER A 327 -13.01 9.35 23.66
C SER A 327 -12.40 10.14 22.48
N ASP A 328 -11.59 9.47 21.67
CA ASP A 328 -10.88 10.08 20.54
C ASP A 328 -11.71 10.20 19.26
N ALA A 329 -12.69 9.31 19.07
CA ALA A 329 -13.46 9.20 17.83
C ALA A 329 -14.85 9.85 17.92
N LYS A 330 -15.30 10.21 19.13
CA LYS A 330 -16.57 10.92 19.39
C LYS A 330 -17.81 10.24 18.77
N PHE A 331 -17.82 8.91 18.70
CA PHE A 331 -18.99 8.13 18.32
C PHE A 331 -19.40 7.16 19.44
N GLU A 332 -20.67 6.78 19.44
CA GLU A 332 -21.23 5.75 20.31
C GLU A 332 -20.93 4.37 19.73
N THR A 333 -20.35 3.49 20.54
CA THR A 333 -20.13 2.09 20.17
C THR A 333 -21.46 1.32 20.20
N SER A 334 -21.50 0.15 19.59
CA SER A 334 -22.70 -0.72 19.61
C SER A 334 -23.26 -0.92 21.02
N ASP A 335 -24.57 -1.12 21.16
CA ASP A 335 -25.11 -1.49 22.47
C ASP A 335 -24.55 -2.86 22.88
N LYS A 336 -24.20 -3.00 24.16
CA LYS A 336 -23.66 -4.25 24.72
C LYS A 336 -24.53 -5.47 24.43
N ASN A 337 -25.85 -5.29 24.34
CA ASN A 337 -26.78 -6.38 24.09
C ASN A 337 -26.82 -6.81 22.62
N ASP A 338 -26.35 -5.95 21.72
CA ASP A 338 -26.32 -6.20 20.27
C ASP A 338 -24.99 -6.76 19.78
N ILE A 339 -23.91 -6.66 20.57
CA ILE A 339 -22.55 -7.12 20.20
C ILE A 339 -22.56 -8.53 19.63
N TYR A 340 -23.23 -9.48 20.30
CA TYR A 340 -23.26 -10.88 19.86
C TYR A 340 -23.92 -11.04 18.48
N ASN A 341 -25.05 -10.36 18.25
CA ASN A 341 -25.77 -10.43 16.98
C ASN A 341 -24.98 -9.74 15.85
N GLU A 342 -24.33 -8.61 16.14
CA GLU A 342 -23.44 -7.96 15.18
C GLU A 342 -22.21 -8.80 14.86
N PHE A 343 -21.66 -9.50 15.85
CA PHE A 343 -20.59 -10.48 15.65
C PHE A 343 -21.05 -11.63 14.77
N LEU A 344 -22.23 -12.22 15.03
CA LEU A 344 -22.78 -13.27 14.18
C LEU A 344 -22.95 -12.81 12.72
N ALA A 345 -23.48 -11.62 12.50
CA ALA A 345 -23.64 -11.06 11.16
C ALA A 345 -22.29 -10.83 10.48
N LEU A 346 -21.31 -10.31 11.22
CA LEU A 346 -19.96 -10.06 10.71
C LEU A 346 -19.19 -11.37 10.45
N ASP A 347 -19.43 -12.41 11.24
CA ASP A 347 -18.83 -13.74 11.07
C ASP A 347 -19.22 -14.36 9.72
N GLU A 348 -20.47 -14.22 9.32
CA GLU A 348 -20.93 -14.69 8.00
C GLU A 348 -20.24 -13.92 6.86
N ILE A 349 -20.00 -12.62 7.03
CA ILE A 349 -19.22 -11.81 6.07
C ILE A 349 -17.76 -12.30 6.02
N VAL A 350 -17.13 -12.55 7.17
CA VAL A 350 -15.75 -13.08 7.24
C VAL A 350 -15.66 -14.43 6.53
N LYS A 351 -16.58 -15.36 6.84
CA LYS A 351 -16.61 -16.69 6.23
C LYS A 351 -16.82 -16.61 4.72
N ASP A 352 -17.70 -15.73 4.24
CA ASP A 352 -17.93 -15.52 2.82
C ASP A 352 -16.67 -14.97 2.12
N LEU A 353 -16.03 -13.95 2.71
CA LEU A 353 -14.79 -13.37 2.20
C LEU A 353 -13.68 -14.41 2.07
N VAL A 354 -13.47 -15.24 3.10
CA VAL A 354 -12.44 -16.29 3.10
C VAL A 354 -12.75 -17.39 2.07
N LYS A 355 -14.02 -17.77 1.91
CA LYS A 355 -14.43 -18.77 0.90
C LYS A 355 -14.30 -18.26 -0.54
N ASN A 356 -14.57 -16.98 -0.77
CA ASN A 356 -14.63 -16.38 -2.11
C ASN A 356 -13.32 -15.74 -2.59
N ILE A 357 -12.20 -15.94 -1.88
CA ILE A 357 -10.94 -15.26 -2.21
C ILE A 357 -10.46 -15.50 -3.65
N SER A 358 -10.66 -16.70 -4.19
CA SER A 358 -10.25 -17.02 -5.57
C SER A 358 -11.08 -16.29 -6.64
N ASN A 359 -12.24 -15.74 -6.27
CA ASN A 359 -13.22 -15.14 -7.18
C ASN A 359 -13.16 -13.61 -7.21
N ILE A 360 -12.39 -13.00 -6.30
CA ILE A 360 -12.22 -11.54 -6.22
C ILE A 360 -10.77 -11.16 -6.43
N SER A 361 -10.54 -9.91 -6.83
CA SER A 361 -9.17 -9.41 -6.98
C SER A 361 -8.51 -9.23 -5.60
N LYS A 362 -7.17 -9.19 -5.57
CA LYS A 362 -6.44 -9.00 -4.31
C LYS A 362 -6.76 -7.64 -3.68
N SER A 363 -6.91 -6.61 -4.50
CA SER A 363 -7.32 -5.28 -4.03
C SER A 363 -8.71 -5.31 -3.41
N GLU A 364 -9.67 -6.02 -4.02
CA GLU A 364 -11.02 -6.17 -3.48
C GLU A 364 -11.02 -6.93 -2.15
N TYR A 365 -10.26 -8.02 -2.04
CA TYR A 365 -10.10 -8.75 -0.78
C TYR A 365 -9.56 -7.83 0.35
N ILE A 366 -8.52 -7.04 0.06
CA ILE A 366 -7.93 -6.12 1.04
C ILE A 366 -8.96 -5.08 1.49
N LYS A 367 -9.76 -4.50 0.58
CA LYS A 367 -10.82 -3.55 0.93
C LYS A 367 -11.88 -4.17 1.84
N GLN A 368 -12.34 -5.38 1.53
CA GLN A 368 -13.33 -6.07 2.36
C GLN A 368 -12.78 -6.44 3.74
N ALA A 369 -11.53 -6.92 3.83
CA ALA A 369 -10.85 -7.13 5.10
C ALA A 369 -10.73 -5.84 5.92
N LEU A 370 -10.49 -4.71 5.27
CA LEU A 370 -10.47 -3.39 5.90
C LEU A 370 -11.83 -2.92 6.39
N ASN A 371 -12.90 -3.22 5.66
CA ASN A 371 -14.27 -2.90 6.07
C ASN A 371 -14.67 -3.72 7.30
N ILE A 372 -14.28 -5.00 7.35
CA ILE A 372 -14.43 -5.84 8.55
C ILE A 372 -13.65 -5.22 9.72
N HIS A 373 -12.39 -4.86 9.50
CA HIS A 373 -11.56 -4.19 10.49
C HIS A 373 -12.22 -2.90 11.03
N TYR A 374 -12.69 -2.02 10.14
CA TYR A 374 -13.41 -0.80 10.52
C TYR A 374 -14.66 -1.14 11.34
N LYS A 375 -15.49 -2.07 10.87
CA LYS A 375 -16.71 -2.49 11.58
C LYS A 375 -16.40 -3.00 12.98
N LEU A 376 -15.33 -3.79 13.18
CA LEU A 376 -14.86 -4.22 14.50
C LEU A 376 -14.50 -3.05 15.42
N THR A 377 -13.87 -1.99 14.88
CA THR A 377 -13.57 -0.79 15.68
C THR A 377 -14.82 -0.05 16.15
N THR A 378 -15.91 -0.11 15.37
CA THR A 378 -17.21 0.48 15.72
C THR A 378 -18.03 -0.37 16.70
N ILE A 379 -18.03 -1.71 16.53
CA ILE A 379 -18.70 -2.63 17.46
C ILE A 379 -18.05 -2.52 18.85
N HIS A 380 -16.72 -2.44 18.85
CA HIS A 380 -15.91 -2.24 20.06
C HIS A 380 -16.26 -3.25 21.17
N PRO A 381 -16.09 -4.56 20.89
CA PRO A 381 -16.69 -5.66 21.65
C PRO A 381 -16.14 -5.85 23.08
N PHE A 382 -14.96 -5.33 23.39
CA PHE A 382 -14.26 -5.56 24.65
C PHE A 382 -14.17 -4.30 25.51
N ASN A 383 -13.84 -4.46 26.79
CA ASN A 383 -13.59 -3.33 27.69
C ASN A 383 -12.31 -2.57 27.34
N ASN A 384 -11.27 -3.28 26.90
CA ASN A 384 -10.00 -2.71 26.46
C ASN A 384 -9.38 -3.62 25.37
N GLY A 385 -8.33 -3.15 24.69
CA GLY A 385 -7.60 -3.95 23.70
C GLY A 385 -8.24 -4.02 22.31
N ASN A 386 -9.41 -3.39 22.10
CA ASN A 386 -10.15 -3.45 20.83
C ASN A 386 -9.31 -3.07 19.60
N GLY A 387 -8.53 -1.98 19.69
CA GLY A 387 -7.66 -1.56 18.60
C GLY A 387 -6.62 -2.62 18.23
N ARG A 388 -5.99 -3.23 19.24
CA ARG A 388 -4.95 -4.25 19.09
C ARG A 388 -5.49 -5.53 18.48
N ILE A 389 -6.60 -6.03 19.02
CA ILE A 389 -7.25 -7.25 18.52
C ILE A 389 -7.81 -7.05 17.12
N SER A 390 -8.40 -5.87 16.81
CA SER A 390 -8.91 -5.60 15.47
C SER A 390 -7.80 -5.52 14.41
N ARG A 391 -6.62 -4.98 14.77
CA ARG A 391 -5.44 -4.98 13.88
C ARG A 391 -4.79 -6.36 13.77
N ALA A 392 -4.79 -7.15 14.85
CA ALA A 392 -4.33 -8.54 14.82
C ALA A 392 -5.24 -9.40 13.91
N PHE A 393 -6.55 -9.24 14.01
CA PHE A 393 -7.52 -9.94 13.17
C PHE A 393 -7.40 -9.55 11.69
N LEU A 394 -7.22 -8.25 11.39
CA LEU A 394 -6.89 -7.81 10.03
C LEU A 394 -5.64 -8.52 9.49
N ASN A 395 -4.57 -8.57 10.28
CA ASN A 395 -3.34 -9.24 9.87
C ASN A 395 -3.51 -10.75 9.70
N LEU A 396 -4.35 -11.41 10.51
CA LEU A 396 -4.72 -12.81 10.30
C LEU A 396 -5.35 -13.01 8.91
N LEU A 397 -6.35 -12.18 8.56
CA LEU A 397 -7.02 -12.25 7.26
C LEU A 397 -6.06 -12.03 6.08
N LEU A 398 -5.08 -11.14 6.21
CA LEU A 398 -4.09 -10.88 5.17
C LEU A 398 -3.07 -12.03 5.05
N ILE A 399 -2.43 -12.41 6.17
CA ILE A 399 -1.35 -13.41 6.18
C ILE A 399 -1.84 -14.78 5.72
N LYS A 400 -3.05 -15.19 6.16
CA LYS A 400 -3.63 -16.50 5.79
C LYS A 400 -3.91 -16.64 4.30
N ASN A 401 -3.92 -15.52 3.59
CA ASN A 401 -4.16 -15.44 2.16
C ASN A 401 -2.93 -14.95 1.39
N ASN A 402 -1.75 -15.13 1.98
CA ASN A 402 -0.46 -14.76 1.41
C ASN A 402 -0.34 -13.29 1.02
N ILE A 403 -1.10 -12.41 1.66
CA ILE A 403 -0.99 -10.96 1.48
C ILE A 403 -0.06 -10.44 2.58
N PRO A 404 0.90 -9.56 2.26
CA PRO A 404 1.79 -9.04 3.28
C PRO A 404 0.99 -8.31 4.38
N PRO A 405 1.39 -8.47 5.65
CA PRO A 405 0.69 -7.84 6.76
C PRO A 405 0.86 -6.33 6.73
N VAL A 406 0.01 -5.66 7.49
CA VAL A 406 0.02 -4.21 7.65
C VAL A 406 0.23 -3.84 9.12
N PHE A 407 1.02 -2.80 9.34
CA PHE A 407 1.00 -2.11 10.63
C PHE A 407 1.07 -0.61 10.41
N PHE A 408 0.30 0.10 11.23
CA PHE A 408 0.28 1.54 11.22
C PHE A 408 1.36 2.01 12.18
N THR A 409 2.36 2.74 11.69
CA THR A 409 3.44 3.22 12.55
C THR A 409 2.94 4.30 13.51
N TYR A 410 3.62 4.46 14.65
CA TYR A 410 3.32 5.55 15.58
C TYR A 410 3.40 6.93 14.89
N LYS A 411 4.30 7.10 13.91
CA LYS A 411 4.44 8.32 13.11
C LYS A 411 3.19 8.62 12.28
N ASN A 412 2.48 7.59 11.83
CA ASN A 412 1.29 7.71 10.99
C ASN A 412 -0.02 7.58 11.80
N LYS A 413 0.05 7.56 13.13
CA LYS A 413 -1.13 7.43 14.02
C LYS A 413 -2.22 8.45 13.72
N SER A 414 -1.84 9.71 13.48
CA SER A 414 -2.81 10.78 13.16
C SER A 414 -3.48 10.56 11.81
N GLU A 415 -2.73 10.13 10.80
CA GLU A 415 -3.25 9.85 9.45
C GLU A 415 -4.21 8.65 9.49
N TYR A 416 -3.86 7.59 10.22
CA TYR A 416 -4.72 6.43 10.42
C TYR A 416 -6.02 6.78 11.15
N LYS A 417 -5.96 7.54 12.25
CA LYS A 417 -7.15 8.01 12.97
C LYS A 417 -8.01 8.93 12.12
N GLU A 418 -7.39 9.82 11.33
CA GLU A 418 -8.12 10.69 10.40
C GLU A 418 -8.81 9.87 9.31
N ALA A 419 -8.17 8.82 8.79
CA ALA A 419 -8.76 7.94 7.80
C ALA A 419 -10.01 7.24 8.33
N LEU A 420 -9.96 6.64 9.53
CA LEU A 420 -11.13 6.04 10.19
C LEU A 420 -12.25 7.08 10.40
N LYS A 421 -11.90 8.28 10.88
CA LYS A 421 -12.87 9.36 11.08
C LYS A 421 -13.55 9.80 9.78
N ASN A 422 -12.87 9.74 8.63
CA ASN A 422 -13.51 10.08 7.36
C ASN A 422 -14.56 9.03 6.96
N VAL A 423 -14.34 7.76 7.31
CA VAL A 423 -15.38 6.73 7.18
C VAL A 423 -16.57 7.06 8.08
N ASP A 424 -16.32 7.39 9.35
CA ASP A 424 -17.39 7.71 10.31
C ASP A 424 -18.26 8.90 9.88
N VAL A 425 -17.63 9.97 9.35
CA VAL A 425 -18.31 11.25 9.07
C VAL A 425 -18.86 11.32 7.66
N TYR A 426 -18.16 10.76 6.67
CA TYR A 426 -18.47 10.94 5.25
C TYR A 426 -18.78 9.63 4.52
N ASN A 427 -18.70 8.47 5.19
CA ASN A 427 -18.78 7.14 4.58
C ASN A 427 -17.75 6.96 3.44
N ASP A 428 -16.58 7.60 3.58
CA ASP A 428 -15.50 7.58 2.60
C ASP A 428 -14.29 6.80 3.13
N SER A 429 -14.08 5.62 2.56
CA SER A 429 -12.98 4.71 2.92
C SER A 429 -11.73 4.87 2.05
N VAL A 430 -11.72 5.78 1.07
CA VAL A 430 -10.61 5.93 0.10
C VAL A 430 -9.29 6.15 0.82
N LYS A 431 -9.22 7.09 1.77
CA LYS A 431 -7.98 7.36 2.51
C LYS A 431 -7.50 6.16 3.33
N LEU A 432 -8.43 5.39 3.90
CA LEU A 432 -8.10 4.20 4.69
C LEU A 432 -7.51 3.10 3.81
N TYR A 433 -8.07 2.91 2.62
CA TYR A 433 -7.55 1.97 1.62
C TYR A 433 -6.16 2.38 1.13
N GLU A 434 -5.98 3.63 0.69
CA GLU A 434 -4.68 4.12 0.20
C GLU A 434 -3.57 4.01 1.24
N LEU A 435 -3.88 4.43 2.48
CA LEU A 435 -2.95 4.32 3.59
C LEU A 435 -2.55 2.86 3.82
N THR A 436 -3.51 1.93 3.78
CA THR A 436 -3.25 0.51 4.01
C THR A 436 -2.40 -0.08 2.89
N TYR A 437 -2.73 0.16 1.62
CA TYR A 437 -1.92 -0.31 0.50
C TYR A 437 -0.48 0.18 0.60
N LYS A 438 -0.29 1.46 0.92
CA LYS A 438 1.02 2.05 1.13
C LYS A 438 1.79 1.39 2.28
N ASN A 439 1.15 1.16 3.42
CA ASN A 439 1.83 0.50 4.54
C ASN A 439 2.15 -0.98 4.21
N ILE A 440 1.29 -1.70 3.49
CA ILE A 440 1.58 -3.09 3.06
C ILE A 440 2.86 -3.15 2.22
N ILE A 441 3.03 -2.26 1.23
CA ILE A 441 4.24 -2.24 0.39
C ILE A 441 5.51 -1.83 1.16
N GLU A 442 5.39 -0.91 2.13
CA GLU A 442 6.48 -0.51 3.03
C GLU A 442 6.90 -1.65 3.97
N VAL A 443 5.93 -2.37 4.54
CA VAL A 443 6.16 -3.54 5.38
C VAL A 443 6.81 -4.64 4.56
N MET A 444 6.29 -4.96 3.37
CA MET A 444 6.85 -5.98 2.50
C MET A 444 8.31 -5.68 2.12
N SER A 445 8.61 -4.42 1.81
CA SER A 445 9.99 -3.94 1.57
C SER A 445 10.90 -4.18 2.78
N THR A 446 10.38 -4.05 4.00
CA THR A 446 11.12 -4.29 5.26
C THR A 446 11.32 -5.77 5.52
N LEU A 447 10.29 -6.60 5.33
CA LEU A 447 10.34 -8.04 5.59
C LEU A 447 11.19 -8.81 4.58
N THR A 448 11.36 -8.29 3.37
CA THR A 448 12.13 -8.93 2.27
C THR A 448 13.51 -8.33 2.04
N ASN A 449 13.92 -7.35 2.85
CA ASN A 449 15.15 -6.57 2.63
C ASN A 449 16.45 -7.40 2.71
N MET A 450 16.38 -8.67 3.13
CA MET A 450 17.52 -9.61 3.18
C MET A 450 17.38 -10.82 2.25
N MET A 451 16.32 -10.91 1.44
CA MET A 451 16.02 -12.09 0.61
C MET A 451 16.51 -12.00 -0.84
N ILE A 452 17.15 -10.91 -1.25
CA ILE A 452 17.76 -10.74 -2.59
C ILE A 452 19.12 -10.08 -2.44
#